data_AF-A0AAE3GQ79-F1
#
_entry.id   AF-A0AAE3GQ79-F1
#
_cell.length_a   1.000
_cell.length_b   1.000
_cell.length_c   1.000
_cell.angle_alpha   90.00
_cell.angle_beta   90.00
_cell.angle_gamma   90.00
#
_symmetry.space_group_name_H-M   'P 1'
#
loop_
_entity.id
_entity.type
_entity.pdbx_description
1 polymer ?
#
loop_
_entity_poly.entity_id
_entity_poly.type
_entity_poly.pdbx_seq_one_letter_code
_entity_poly.pdbx_strand_id
1 'polypeptide(L)'
;MKKILCIGCLVVALTLNVNTGSANAQQYWIRFLAEMFQEVGPELTRQILLSIFGNSADARSAESSQGSISCEVIDPTGSPLNVRSTPNGSNIVTKLRNGTTVIPYKVAYDAKDRHWILIGDAVHSWGWVFGPYVSCSFD
;
A
#
# COMPACT_ATOMS: atom_id res chain seq x y z
N MET A 1 4.45 46.22 -0.81
CA MET A 1 4.05 45.05 -1.61
C MET A 1 3.97 43.85 -0.68
N LYS A 2 2.75 43.45 -0.27
CA LYS A 2 2.52 42.39 0.73
C LYS A 2 2.65 41.03 0.04
N LYS A 3 3.68 40.25 0.39
CA LYS A 3 3.75 38.83 0.04
C LYS A 3 2.76 38.10 0.94
N ILE A 4 1.56 37.84 0.43
CA ILE A 4 0.62 36.92 1.06
C ILE A 4 1.22 35.53 0.88
N LEU A 5 1.90 35.02 1.91
CA LEU A 5 2.35 33.64 1.92
C LEU A 5 1.12 32.77 2.13
N CYS A 6 0.76 31.99 1.11
CA CYS A 6 -0.44 31.17 1.12
C CYS A 6 -0.31 30.13 2.25
N ILE A 7 -1.19 30.20 3.24
CA ILE A 7 -1.23 29.26 4.38
C ILE A 7 -1.33 27.80 3.87
N GLY A 8 -1.92 27.60 2.69
CA GLY A 8 -1.93 26.30 2.00
C GLY A 8 -0.54 25.78 1.60
N CYS A 9 0.42 26.64 1.26
CA CYS A 9 1.79 26.22 0.96
C CYS A 9 2.54 25.73 2.23
N LEU A 10 2.18 26.26 3.40
CA LEU A 10 2.79 25.87 4.67
C LEU A 10 2.36 24.46 5.10
N VAL A 11 1.09 24.12 4.88
CA VAL A 11 0.54 22.78 5.17
C VAL A 11 1.14 21.73 4.23
N VAL A 12 1.34 22.06 2.95
CA VAL A 12 1.96 21.15 1.96
C VAL A 12 3.46 20.94 2.23
N ALA A 13 4.18 21.97 2.70
CA ALA A 13 5.59 21.82 3.08
C ALA A 13 5.76 20.96 4.35
N LEU A 14 4.80 21.01 5.29
CA LEU A 14 4.78 20.17 6.49
C LEU A 14 4.45 18.70 6.19
N THR A 15 3.62 18.42 5.18
CA THR A 15 3.26 17.03 4.81
C THR A 15 4.27 16.34 3.90
N LEU A 16 5.03 17.08 3.08
CA LEU A 16 6.01 16.48 2.16
C LEU A 16 7.33 16.03 2.82
N ASN A 17 7.61 16.39 4.08
CA ASN A 17 8.90 16.07 4.72
C ASN A 17 8.84 15.03 5.85
N VAL A 18 7.74 14.27 5.96
CA VAL A 18 7.62 13.19 6.97
C VAL A 18 8.42 11.94 6.56
N ASN A 19 9.00 11.90 5.35
CA ASN A 19 9.59 10.68 4.79
C ASN A 19 11.09 10.75 4.45
N THR A 20 11.86 11.66 5.06
CA THR A 20 13.33 11.57 5.02
C THR A 20 13.89 11.42 6.44
N GLY A 21 14.14 10.17 6.83
CA GLY A 21 14.78 9.82 8.09
C GLY A 21 16.26 10.22 8.11
N SER A 22 16.55 11.50 8.35
CA SER A 22 17.90 11.99 8.59
C SER A 22 17.94 12.95 9.77
N ALA A 23 18.66 12.56 10.83
CA ALA A 23 18.75 13.27 12.11
C ALA A 23 19.37 14.68 12.04
N ASN A 24 19.87 15.11 10.88
CA ASN A 24 20.54 16.40 10.71
C ASN A 24 19.58 17.55 10.32
N ALA A 25 18.29 17.26 10.08
CA ALA A 25 17.28 18.27 9.71
C ALA A 25 16.60 18.95 10.92
N GLN A 26 16.85 18.51 12.16
CA GLN A 26 16.10 18.98 13.35
C GLN A 26 16.60 20.31 13.94
N GLN A 27 17.81 20.78 13.62
CA GLN A 27 18.39 21.97 14.26
C GLN A 27 17.91 23.30 13.66
N TYR A 28 17.37 23.32 12.44
CA TYR A 28 16.91 24.55 11.78
C TYR A 28 15.51 25.01 12.22
N TRP A 29 14.72 24.14 12.85
CA TRP A 29 13.29 24.39 13.14
C TRP A 29 13.06 25.09 14.47
N ILE A 30 13.94 24.87 15.46
CA ILE A 30 13.84 25.54 16.78
C ILE A 30 14.02 27.06 16.62
N ARG A 31 14.86 27.51 15.68
CA ARG A 31 15.06 28.93 15.39
C ARG A 31 13.88 29.55 14.65
N PHE A 32 13.27 28.82 13.71
CA PHE A 32 12.11 29.30 12.95
C PHE A 32 10.85 29.44 13.83
N LEU A 33 10.66 28.56 14.82
CA LEU A 33 9.56 28.65 15.78
C LEU A 33 9.70 29.80 16.79
N ALA A 34 10.94 30.17 17.16
CA ALA A 34 11.19 31.28 18.07
C ALA A 34 10.84 32.65 17.45
N GLU A 35 11.01 32.80 16.12
CA GLU A 35 10.68 34.03 15.39
C GLU A 35 9.17 34.18 15.12
N MET A 36 8.41 33.09 15.07
CA MET A 36 6.95 33.12 14.87
C MET A 36 6.15 33.56 16.11
N PHE A 37 6.73 33.52 17.32
CA PHE A 37 5.98 33.68 18.58
C PHE A 37 5.76 35.15 19.03
N GLN A 38 6.21 36.15 18.26
CA GLN A 38 6.14 37.57 18.65
C GLN A 38 4.94 38.36 18.08
N GLU A 39 4.12 37.79 17.17
CA GLU A 39 3.00 38.54 16.55
C GLU A 39 1.58 38.01 16.84
N VAL A 40 1.42 36.86 17.50
CA VAL A 40 0.10 36.28 17.83
C VAL A 40 -0.10 36.28 19.34
N GLY A 41 -0.95 37.20 19.82
CA GLY A 41 -1.28 37.34 21.24
C GLY A 41 -1.96 36.10 21.85
N PRO A 42 -1.96 35.98 23.19
CA PRO A 42 -2.24 34.75 23.93
C PRO A 42 -3.67 34.18 23.76
N GLU A 43 -4.61 34.98 23.26
CA GLU A 43 -6.01 34.56 23.11
C GLU A 43 -6.24 33.69 21.85
N LEU A 44 -5.55 34.00 20.76
CA LEU A 44 -5.62 33.19 19.53
C LEU A 44 -4.89 31.85 19.69
N THR A 45 -3.84 31.81 20.52
CA THR A 45 -3.13 30.58 20.88
C THR A 45 -4.04 29.61 21.62
N ARG A 46 -4.93 30.11 22.50
CA ARG A 46 -5.86 29.29 23.28
C ARG A 46 -6.96 28.65 22.40
N GLN A 47 -7.45 29.38 21.39
CA GLN A 47 -8.44 28.83 20.45
C GLN A 47 -7.84 27.80 19.50
N ILE A 48 -6.58 27.98 19.09
CA ILE A 48 -5.87 27.02 18.21
C ILE A 48 -5.44 25.76 18.97
N LEU A 49 -5.09 25.87 20.26
CA LEU A 49 -4.76 24.70 21.10
C LEU A 49 -5.97 23.78 21.35
N LEU A 50 -7.19 24.32 21.46
CA LEU A 50 -8.38 23.49 21.67
C LEU A 50 -8.83 22.73 20.42
N SER A 51 -8.53 23.23 19.22
CA SER A 51 -8.88 22.56 17.96
C SER A 51 -7.86 21.48 17.53
N ILE A 52 -6.64 21.50 18.08
CA ILE A 52 -5.59 20.50 17.77
C ILE A 52 -5.61 19.31 18.76
N PHE A 53 -6.11 19.49 19.99
CA PHE A 53 -6.05 18.45 21.04
C PHE A 53 -7.43 17.92 21.52
N GLY A 54 -8.54 18.42 21.01
CA GLY A 54 -9.90 18.05 21.44
C GLY A 54 -10.67 17.20 20.43
N ASN A 55 -10.23 15.94 20.20
CA ASN A 55 -11.05 14.76 19.84
C ASN A 55 -10.15 13.67 19.26
N SER A 56 -9.53 12.88 20.13
CA SER A 56 -8.80 11.65 19.75
C SER A 56 -9.37 10.45 20.49
N ALA A 57 -10.68 10.24 20.38
CA ALA A 57 -11.32 8.99 20.74
C ALA A 57 -12.13 8.52 19.52
N ASP A 58 -11.41 8.02 18.51
CA ASP A 58 -11.87 7.06 17.50
C ASP A 58 -10.79 6.92 16.42
N ALA A 59 -9.55 6.59 16.83
CA ALA A 59 -8.67 5.88 15.93
C ALA A 59 -9.25 4.46 15.80
N ARG A 60 -10.25 4.29 14.93
CA ARG A 60 -10.63 2.97 14.43
C ARG A 60 -9.46 2.50 13.59
N SER A 61 -8.51 1.82 14.24
CA SER A 61 -7.57 0.95 13.55
C SER A 61 -8.40 0.07 12.63
N ALA A 62 -8.26 0.29 11.32
CA ALA A 62 -8.68 -0.70 10.34
C ALA A 62 -7.74 -1.89 10.55
N GLU A 63 -8.11 -2.77 11.47
CA GLU A 63 -7.56 -4.12 11.51
C GLU A 63 -7.89 -4.73 10.16
N SER A 64 -6.91 -4.76 9.27
CA SER A 64 -7.01 -5.54 8.05
C SER A 64 -7.29 -6.97 8.49
N SER A 65 -8.49 -7.47 8.22
CA SER A 65 -8.81 -8.88 8.39
C SER A 65 -7.70 -9.67 7.72
N GLN A 66 -6.86 -10.34 8.52
CA GLN A 66 -5.90 -11.31 8.02
C GLN A 66 -6.66 -12.58 7.62
N GLY A 67 -7.60 -12.44 6.69
CA GLY A 67 -8.23 -13.55 6.01
C GLY A 67 -7.20 -14.19 5.09
N SER A 68 -7.09 -15.51 5.14
CA SER A 68 -6.27 -16.24 4.19
C SER A 68 -6.96 -16.17 2.82
N ILE A 69 -6.26 -15.61 1.82
CA ILE A 69 -6.75 -15.64 0.45
C ILE A 69 -6.49 -17.03 -0.11
N SER A 70 -7.56 -17.73 -0.48
CA SER A 70 -7.50 -18.98 -1.21
C SER A 70 -7.99 -18.75 -2.63
N CYS A 71 -7.41 -19.45 -3.61
CA CYS A 71 -7.86 -19.38 -4.98
C CYS A 71 -8.13 -20.76 -5.55
N GLU A 72 -9.03 -20.85 -6.51
CA GLU A 72 -9.39 -22.07 -7.22
C GLU A 72 -9.05 -21.94 -8.71
N VAL A 73 -8.50 -23.00 -9.28
CA VAL A 73 -8.29 -23.10 -10.74
C VAL A 73 -9.62 -23.31 -11.45
N ILE A 74 -9.96 -22.41 -12.37
CA ILE A 74 -11.23 -22.36 -13.11
C ILE A 74 -11.01 -22.29 -14.65
N ASP A 75 -10.06 -23.06 -15.18
CA ASP A 75 -9.72 -23.04 -16.60
C ASP A 75 -10.92 -23.49 -17.49
N PRO A 76 -11.51 -22.58 -18.29
CA PRO A 76 -12.72 -22.88 -19.06
C PRO A 76 -12.44 -23.77 -20.29
N THR A 77 -11.17 -24.01 -20.62
CA THR A 77 -10.80 -24.83 -21.78
C THR A 77 -10.98 -26.33 -21.53
N GLY A 78 -11.22 -26.74 -20.28
CA GLY A 78 -11.31 -28.14 -19.88
C GLY A 78 -9.96 -28.87 -19.86
N SER A 79 -8.86 -28.16 -20.16
CA SER A 79 -7.51 -28.69 -20.06
C SER A 79 -6.86 -28.33 -18.72
N PRO A 80 -5.89 -29.12 -18.23
CA PRO A 80 -5.14 -28.74 -17.04
C PRO A 80 -4.37 -27.43 -17.23
N LEU A 81 -4.46 -26.54 -16.25
CA LEU A 81 -3.80 -25.24 -16.24
C LEU A 81 -2.29 -25.39 -16.12
N ASN A 82 -1.54 -24.79 -17.04
CA ASN A 82 -0.07 -24.85 -17.02
C ASN A 82 0.50 -23.88 -15.98
N VAL A 83 1.38 -24.39 -15.12
CA VAL A 83 2.21 -23.60 -14.19
C VAL A 83 3.58 -23.42 -14.82
N ARG A 84 4.05 -22.17 -14.93
CA ARG A 84 5.27 -21.79 -15.66
C ARG A 84 6.33 -21.24 -14.73
N SER A 85 7.60 -21.34 -15.10
CA SER A 85 8.70 -20.80 -14.29
C SER A 85 8.73 -19.26 -14.26
N THR A 86 8.23 -18.63 -15.33
CA THR A 86 8.11 -17.17 -15.47
C THR A 86 6.79 -16.80 -16.14
N PRO A 87 6.29 -15.55 -15.96
CA PRO A 87 5.13 -15.06 -16.70
C PRO A 87 5.32 -15.23 -18.21
N ASN A 88 4.37 -15.89 -18.87
CA ASN A 88 4.41 -16.22 -20.29
C ASN A 88 5.67 -16.98 -20.78
N GLY A 89 6.45 -17.57 -19.87
CA GLY A 89 7.64 -18.35 -20.23
C GLY A 89 7.27 -19.65 -20.97
N SER A 90 8.14 -20.14 -21.86
CA SER A 90 7.90 -21.41 -22.56
C SER A 90 7.98 -22.63 -21.64
N ASN A 91 8.76 -22.55 -20.55
CA ASN A 91 8.99 -23.64 -19.63
C ASN A 91 7.79 -23.87 -18.69
N ILE A 92 7.24 -25.09 -18.72
CA ILE A 92 6.13 -25.53 -17.87
C ILE A 92 6.71 -26.39 -16.75
N VAL A 93 6.49 -25.97 -15.51
CA VAL A 93 6.97 -26.67 -14.30
C VAL A 93 6.03 -27.82 -13.96
N THR A 94 4.71 -27.57 -13.99
CA THR A 94 3.69 -28.56 -13.69
C THR A 94 2.34 -28.16 -14.31
N LYS A 95 1.31 -28.97 -14.09
CA LYS A 95 -0.07 -28.71 -14.51
C LYS A 95 -1.04 -28.95 -13.36
N LEU A 96 -2.03 -28.07 -13.23
CA LEU A 96 -3.08 -28.16 -12.21
C LEU A 96 -4.41 -28.54 -12.84
N ARG A 97 -5.20 -29.33 -12.12
CA ARG A 97 -6.57 -29.68 -12.54
C ARG A 97 -7.53 -28.55 -12.17
N ASN A 98 -8.64 -28.47 -12.89
CA ASN A 98 -9.74 -27.61 -12.48
C ASN A 98 -10.23 -27.98 -11.07
N GLY A 99 -10.58 -26.99 -10.25
CA GLY A 99 -10.96 -27.17 -8.85
C GLY A 99 -9.80 -27.33 -7.87
N THR A 100 -8.55 -27.22 -8.33
CA THR A 100 -7.39 -27.24 -7.42
C THR A 100 -7.34 -25.93 -6.63
N THR A 101 -7.37 -26.02 -5.30
CA THR A 101 -7.14 -24.89 -4.40
C THR A 101 -5.64 -24.55 -4.32
N VAL A 102 -5.30 -23.28 -4.45
CA VAL A 102 -3.93 -22.74 -4.42
C VAL A 102 -3.88 -21.44 -3.63
N ILE A 103 -2.70 -21.11 -3.11
CA ILE A 103 -2.45 -19.85 -2.39
C ILE A 103 -1.75 -18.87 -3.34
N PRO A 104 -2.26 -17.63 -3.50
CA PRO A 104 -1.60 -16.60 -4.29
C PRO A 104 -0.48 -15.93 -3.48
N TYR A 105 0.68 -15.77 -4.10
CA TYR A 105 1.86 -15.16 -3.48
C TYR A 105 2.18 -13.79 -4.06
N LYS A 106 2.15 -13.66 -5.39
CA LYS A 106 2.56 -12.45 -6.11
C LYS A 106 1.77 -12.28 -7.39
N VAL A 107 1.71 -11.04 -7.85
CA VAL A 107 1.18 -10.66 -9.15
C VAL A 107 2.30 -10.10 -10.00
N ALA A 108 2.28 -10.43 -11.29
CA ALA A 108 3.14 -9.83 -12.30
C ALA A 108 2.38 -9.63 -13.61
N TYR A 109 2.92 -8.76 -14.46
CA TYR A 109 2.40 -8.50 -15.79
C TYR A 109 3.49 -8.83 -16.80
N ASP A 110 3.11 -9.45 -17.92
CA ASP A 110 4.04 -9.71 -19.02
C ASP A 110 4.16 -8.50 -19.95
N ALA A 111 4.99 -8.61 -21.00
CA ALA A 111 5.18 -7.54 -21.98
C ALA A 111 3.91 -7.16 -22.77
N LYS A 112 2.82 -7.94 -22.66
CA LYS A 112 1.51 -7.67 -23.25
C LYS A 112 0.49 -7.22 -22.20
N ASP A 113 0.97 -6.81 -21.02
CA ASP A 113 0.16 -6.38 -19.88
C ASP A 113 -0.85 -7.43 -19.41
N ARG A 114 -0.57 -8.71 -19.62
CA ARG A 114 -1.46 -9.77 -19.16
C ARG A 114 -1.14 -10.13 -17.72
N HIS A 115 -2.20 -10.39 -16.94
CA HIS A 115 -2.12 -10.70 -15.53
C HIS A 115 -1.64 -12.13 -15.26
N TRP A 116 -0.59 -12.28 -14.44
CA TRP A 116 -0.03 -13.55 -14.00
C TRP A 116 0.06 -13.60 -12.47
N ILE A 117 -0.22 -14.76 -11.90
CA ILE A 117 -0.22 -14.98 -10.45
C ILE A 117 0.81 -16.07 -10.12
N LEU A 118 1.71 -15.77 -9.19
CA LEU A 118 2.57 -16.78 -8.58
C LEU A 118 1.76 -17.53 -7.54
N ILE A 119 1.68 -18.85 -7.68
CA ILE A 119 0.87 -19.72 -6.82
C ILE A 119 1.71 -20.78 -6.11
N GLY A 120 1.15 -21.36 -5.05
CA GLY A 120 1.73 -22.47 -4.32
C GLY A 120 0.81 -23.06 -3.27
N ASP A 121 1.41 -23.83 -2.36
CA ASP A 121 0.79 -24.27 -1.10
C ASP A 121 1.25 -23.37 0.05
N ALA A 122 1.03 -23.74 1.31
CA ALA A 122 1.40 -22.92 2.47
C ALA A 122 2.93 -22.82 2.72
N VAL A 123 3.72 -23.68 2.07
CA VAL A 123 5.15 -23.88 2.34
C VAL A 123 6.00 -23.60 1.10
N HIS A 124 5.49 -23.84 -0.10
CA HIS A 124 6.24 -23.78 -1.35
C HIS A 124 5.47 -23.04 -2.45
N SER A 125 6.17 -22.16 -3.16
CA SER A 125 5.71 -21.63 -4.44
C SER A 125 6.04 -22.58 -5.58
N TRP A 126 5.08 -22.85 -6.46
CA TRP A 126 5.27 -23.76 -7.61
C TRP A 126 5.57 -23.03 -8.91
N GLY A 127 4.99 -21.85 -9.12
CA GLY A 127 5.24 -21.03 -10.32
C GLY A 127 4.07 -20.14 -10.71
N TRP A 128 4.15 -19.61 -11.93
CA TRP A 128 3.24 -18.61 -12.47
C TRP A 128 2.11 -19.24 -13.28
N VAL A 129 0.89 -18.83 -13.00
CA VAL A 129 -0.31 -19.19 -13.75
C VAL A 129 -0.96 -17.96 -14.37
N PHE A 130 -1.75 -18.19 -15.41
CA PHE A 130 -2.49 -17.12 -16.07
C PHE A 130 -3.66 -16.70 -15.18
N GLY A 131 -3.64 -15.45 -14.72
CA GLY A 131 -4.55 -14.95 -13.69
C GLY A 131 -6.04 -15.11 -14.02
N PRO A 132 -6.50 -14.89 -15.26
CA PRO A 132 -7.90 -15.10 -15.64
C PRO A 132 -8.44 -16.52 -15.45
N TYR A 133 -7.58 -17.53 -15.26
CA TYR A 133 -7.98 -18.92 -15.06
C TYR A 133 -7.94 -19.34 -13.58
N VAL A 134 -7.90 -18.36 -12.68
CA VAL A 134 -7.87 -18.55 -11.25
C VAL A 134 -8.85 -17.57 -10.60
N SER A 135 -9.71 -18.08 -9.71
CA SER A 135 -10.67 -17.27 -8.95
C SER A 135 -10.25 -17.24 -7.49
N CYS A 136 -10.03 -16.06 -6.93
CA CYS A 136 -9.60 -15.90 -5.55
C CYS A 136 -10.75 -15.36 -4.68
N SER A 137 -10.89 -15.92 -3.49
CA SER A 137 -11.84 -15.49 -2.45
C SER A 137 -11.09 -15.21 -1.15
N PHE A 138 -11.65 -14.28 -0.37
CA PHE A 138 -11.22 -14.06 1.01
C PHE A 138 -12.10 -14.94 1.89
N ASP A 139 -11.48 -15.88 2.61
CA ASP A 139 -12.14 -16.67 3.66
C ASP A 139 -12.14 -15.90 4.99
#